data_AF-A0ABD0MXF9-F1
#
_entry.id   AF-A0ABD0MXF9-F1
#
_cell.length_a   1.000
_cell.length_b   1.000
_cell.length_c   1.000
_cell.angle_alpha   90.00
_cell.angle_beta   90.00
_cell.angle_gamma   90.00
#
_symmetry.space_group_name_H-M   'P 1'
#
loop_
_entity.id
_entity.type
_entity.pdbx_description
1 polymer ?
#
loop_
_entity_poly.entity_id
_entity_poly.type
_entity_poly.pdbx_seq_one_letter_code
_entity_poly.pdbx_strand_id
1 'polypeptide(L)'
;MPEGPELHLASLYVNNICEGLVFTGAVEKSEVNKNPEVPFCCDAYCIKAQSRGKEVKLTLTPIKTDDDGKRKVSKHQSQQPMDVVFRFGMSGFFRFTSVDDLPKHAHLRFYTNENPPRVLSFEDTRRFGSWHPNGTWQKDRGPCVMFEYESFR
;
A
#
# COMPACT_ATOMS: atom_id res chain seq x y z
N MET A 1 -0.14 -3.43 19.84
CA MET A 1 1.08 -3.01 19.12
C MET A 1 1.51 -4.22 18.33
N PRO A 2 1.63 -4.12 17.00
CA PRO A 2 1.83 -5.26 16.13
C PRO A 2 3.29 -5.70 16.17
N GLU A 3 3.47 -7.01 16.01
CA GLU A 3 4.77 -7.68 15.99
C GLU A 3 5.04 -8.24 14.59
N GLY A 4 6.29 -8.64 14.32
CA GLY A 4 6.72 -9.11 13.00
C GLY A 4 5.76 -10.09 12.31
N PRO A 5 5.26 -11.13 12.99
CA PRO A 5 4.30 -12.07 12.40
C PRO A 5 3.01 -11.42 11.89
N GLU A 6 2.46 -10.43 12.60
CA GLU A 6 1.24 -9.73 12.19
C GLU A 6 1.46 -8.93 10.90
N LEU A 7 2.60 -8.23 10.79
CA LEU A 7 2.96 -7.49 9.58
C LEU A 7 3.20 -8.43 8.40
N HIS A 8 3.79 -9.61 8.67
CA HIS A 8 3.98 -10.62 7.63
C HIS A 8 2.64 -11.18 7.14
N LEU A 9 1.74 -11.57 8.03
CA LEU A 9 0.39 -12.02 7.67
C LEU A 9 -0.37 -10.94 6.89
N ALA A 10 -0.24 -9.67 7.28
CA ALA A 10 -0.83 -8.57 6.54
C ALA A 10 -0.25 -8.43 5.11
N SER A 11 1.06 -8.62 4.93
CA SER A 11 1.68 -8.62 3.61
C SER A 11 1.20 -9.79 2.74
N LEU A 12 1.03 -10.98 3.33
CA LEU A 12 0.47 -12.14 2.62
C LEU A 12 -0.99 -11.91 2.24
N TYR A 13 -1.79 -11.36 3.16
CA TYR A 13 -3.18 -11.00 2.90
C TYR A 13 -3.30 -10.06 1.70
N VAL A 14 -2.51 -8.97 1.67
CA VAL A 14 -2.52 -8.03 0.55
C VAL A 14 -2.12 -8.72 -0.75
N ASN A 15 -1.05 -9.52 -0.76
CA ASN A 15 -0.63 -10.23 -1.97
C ASN A 15 -1.70 -11.18 -2.50
N ASN A 16 -2.34 -11.95 -1.61
CA ASN A 16 -3.36 -12.92 -2.00
C ASN A 16 -4.62 -12.24 -2.54
N ILE A 17 -5.08 -11.16 -1.89
CA ILE A 17 -6.30 -10.46 -2.32
C ILE A 17 -6.05 -9.61 -3.58
N CYS A 18 -4.87 -9.02 -3.72
CA CYS A 18 -4.53 -8.19 -4.88
C CYS A 18 -4.02 -8.99 -6.08
N GLU A 19 -3.88 -10.31 -5.97
CA GLU A 19 -3.46 -11.15 -7.07
C GLU A 19 -4.45 -11.06 -8.25
N GLY A 20 -3.94 -10.71 -9.43
CA GLY A 20 -4.75 -10.52 -10.64
C GLY A 20 -5.60 -9.25 -10.67
N LEU A 21 -5.64 -8.45 -9.60
CA LEU A 21 -6.39 -7.20 -9.56
C LEU A 21 -5.62 -6.04 -10.20
N VAL A 22 -6.35 -5.18 -10.90
CA VAL A 22 -5.85 -3.93 -11.48
C VAL A 22 -6.46 -2.76 -10.74
N PHE A 23 -5.62 -1.86 -10.27
CA PHE A 23 -5.99 -0.60 -9.61
C PHE A 23 -5.86 0.56 -10.59
N THR A 24 -6.57 1.65 -10.30
CA THR A 24 -6.62 2.85 -11.15
C THR A 24 -6.70 4.12 -10.33
N GLY A 25 -6.41 5.25 -10.97
CA GLY A 25 -6.52 6.59 -10.40
C GLY A 25 -5.43 6.92 -9.38
N ALA A 26 -5.72 7.94 -8.58
CA ALA A 26 -4.86 8.42 -7.51
C ALA A 26 -5.07 7.62 -6.22
N VAL A 27 -4.02 7.58 -5.38
CA VAL A 27 -4.16 7.07 -4.02
C VAL A 27 -4.82 8.14 -3.15
N GLU A 28 -5.94 7.80 -2.51
CA GLU A 28 -6.73 8.78 -1.75
C GLU A 28 -6.47 8.69 -0.25
N LYS A 29 -6.02 9.79 0.35
CA LYS A 29 -5.97 9.95 1.81
C LYS A 29 -7.27 10.52 2.35
N SER A 30 -7.68 10.11 3.54
CA SER A 30 -8.75 10.80 4.28
C SER A 30 -8.27 12.17 4.77
N GLU A 31 -9.15 13.18 4.77
CA GLU A 31 -8.81 14.55 5.21
C GLU A 31 -8.32 14.60 6.67
N VAL A 32 -8.86 13.74 7.54
CA VAL A 32 -8.60 13.77 8.99
C VAL A 32 -7.26 13.14 9.41
N ASN A 33 -6.56 12.46 8.50
CA ASN A 33 -5.29 11.79 8.81
C ASN A 33 -4.10 12.72 8.48
N LYS A 34 -3.15 12.81 9.42
CA LYS A 34 -2.00 13.73 9.40
C LYS A 34 -0.77 13.18 8.66
N ASN A 35 -0.80 11.92 8.23
CA ASN A 35 0.25 11.34 7.41
C ASN A 35 0.32 12.02 6.03
N PRO A 36 1.45 11.94 5.32
CA PRO A 36 1.63 12.58 4.02
C PRO A 36 0.66 12.04 2.95
N GLU A 37 0.36 12.86 1.95
CA GLU A 37 -0.27 12.38 0.72
C GLU A 37 0.66 11.41 -0.01
N VAL A 38 0.09 10.48 -0.78
CA VAL A 38 0.84 9.58 -1.66
C VAL A 38 0.74 10.13 -3.08
N PRO A 39 1.80 10.77 -3.64
CA PRO A 39 1.75 11.42 -4.95
C PRO A 39 1.89 10.39 -6.08
N PHE A 40 0.95 9.45 -6.14
CA PHE A 40 0.87 8.40 -7.15
C PHE A 40 -0.50 8.44 -7.83
N CYS A 41 -0.50 8.46 -9.15
CA CYS A 41 -1.72 8.40 -9.97
C CYS A 41 -1.41 7.61 -11.24
N CYS A 42 -2.16 6.57 -11.53
CA CYS A 42 -1.90 5.73 -12.70
C CYS A 42 -3.20 5.10 -13.20
N ASP A 43 -3.40 5.02 -14.52
CA ASP A 43 -4.63 4.47 -15.10
C ASP A 43 -4.77 2.96 -14.84
N ALA A 44 -3.64 2.25 -14.77
CA ALA A 44 -3.60 0.83 -14.49
C ALA A 44 -2.31 0.49 -13.73
N TYR A 45 -2.44 -0.06 -12.52
CA TYR A 45 -1.31 -0.50 -11.73
C TYR A 45 -1.67 -1.73 -10.88
N CYS A 46 -0.66 -2.50 -10.48
CA CYS A 46 -0.81 -3.58 -9.51
C CYS A 46 -0.14 -3.22 -8.18
N ILE A 47 -0.58 -3.89 -7.11
CA ILE A 47 -0.06 -3.71 -5.75
C ILE A 47 0.56 -5.02 -5.30
N LYS A 48 1.78 -4.96 -4.77
CA LYS A 48 2.41 -6.07 -4.04
C LYS A 48 2.86 -5.59 -2.66
N ALA A 49 2.96 -6.52 -1.72
CA ALA A 49 3.36 -6.23 -0.35
C ALA A 49 4.55 -7.09 0.08
N GLN A 50 5.41 -6.50 0.91
CA GLN A 50 6.49 -7.19 1.61
C GLN A 50 6.51 -6.73 3.06
N SER A 51 6.93 -7.59 3.98
CA SER A 51 7.13 -7.26 5.39
C SER A 51 8.59 -7.36 5.79
N ARG A 52 9.06 -6.45 6.63
CA ARG A 52 10.39 -6.53 7.25
C ARG A 52 10.32 -6.04 8.68
N GLY A 53 10.47 -6.94 9.64
CA GLY A 53 10.28 -6.61 11.06
C GLY A 53 8.89 -6.05 11.32
N LYS A 54 8.78 -4.86 11.91
CA LYS A 54 7.51 -4.18 12.22
C LYS A 54 7.04 -3.20 11.14
N GLU A 55 7.47 -3.42 9.90
CA GLU A 55 7.15 -2.57 8.75
C GLU A 55 6.56 -3.42 7.62
N VAL A 56 5.61 -2.85 6.89
CA VAL A 56 5.07 -3.40 5.63
C VAL A 56 5.32 -2.40 4.53
N LYS A 57 5.80 -2.84 3.38
CA LYS A 57 5.99 -2.01 2.20
C LYS A 57 5.04 -2.47 1.11
N LEU A 58 4.24 -1.53 0.60
CA LEU A 58 3.48 -1.74 -0.63
C LEU A 58 4.28 -1.18 -1.80
N THR A 59 4.35 -1.92 -2.89
CA THR A 59 4.92 -1.48 -4.17
C THR A 59 3.79 -1.32 -5.17
N LEU A 60 3.55 -0.08 -5.61
CA LEU A 60 2.58 0.30 -6.63
C LEU A 60 3.28 0.28 -7.98
N THR A 61 2.93 -0.65 -8.87
CA THR A 61 3.64 -0.86 -10.13
C THR A 61 2.74 -0.53 -11.31
N PRO A 62 3.01 0.54 -12.08
CA PRO A 62 2.30 0.82 -13.33
C PRO A 62 2.33 -0.37 -14.28
N ILE A 63 1.19 -0.71 -14.87
CA ILE A 63 1.09 -1.73 -15.91
C ILE A 63 1.29 -1.02 -17.25
N LYS A 64 2.36 -1.37 -17.96
CA LYS A 64 2.59 -0.88 -19.32
C LYS A 64 1.60 -1.58 -20.25
N THR A 65 0.80 -0.81 -20.97
CA THR A 65 -0.02 -1.31 -22.07
C THR A 65 0.72 -1.08 -23.38
N ASP A 66 0.59 -2.00 -24.34
CA ASP A 66 1.27 -1.89 -25.65
C ASP A 66 0.90 -0.60 -26.43
N ASP A 67 -0.17 0.08 -26.04
CA ASP A 67 -0.69 1.31 -26.63
C ASP A 67 -0.04 2.59 -26.05
N ASP A 68 0.75 2.47 -24.97
CA ASP A 68 1.44 3.59 -24.28
C ASP A 68 2.52 4.25 -25.14
N GLY A 69 2.99 3.57 -26.20
CA GLY A 69 3.87 4.18 -27.21
C GLY A 69 3.17 5.20 -28.11
N LYS A 70 1.83 5.23 -28.13
CA LYS A 70 1.02 6.11 -29.01
C LYS A 70 0.13 7.09 -28.24
N ARG A 71 -0.26 6.77 -27.00
CA ARG A 71 -1.07 7.66 -26.16
C ARG A 71 -0.18 8.75 -25.55
N LYS A 72 -0.61 10.02 -25.65
CA LYS A 72 -0.02 11.12 -24.87
C LYS A 72 -0.27 10.83 -23.39
N VAL A 73 0.71 10.22 -22.73
CA VAL A 73 0.73 10.05 -21.28
C VAL A 73 0.43 11.40 -20.63
N SER A 74 -0.60 11.46 -19.78
CA SER A 74 -0.94 12.71 -19.09
C SER A 74 0.22 13.09 -18.16
N LYS A 75 0.54 14.39 -18.05
CA LYS A 75 1.66 14.88 -17.21
C LYS A 75 1.57 14.46 -15.73
N HIS A 76 0.43 13.94 -15.29
CA HIS A 76 0.16 13.56 -13.91
C HIS A 76 0.21 12.04 -13.65
N GLN A 77 0.51 11.22 -14.66
CA GLN A 77 0.62 9.76 -14.48
C GLN A 77 2.00 9.32 -14.03
N SER A 78 2.03 8.51 -12.97
CA SER A 78 3.20 7.80 -12.49
C SER A 78 3.60 6.70 -13.47
N GLN A 79 4.83 6.80 -13.97
CA GLN A 79 5.42 5.86 -14.94
C GLN A 79 6.41 4.87 -14.31
N GLN A 80 6.81 5.12 -13.07
CA GLN A 80 7.76 4.29 -12.33
C GLN A 80 7.07 3.65 -11.12
N PRO A 81 7.50 2.45 -10.70
CA PRO A 81 7.03 1.86 -9.46
C PRO A 81 7.29 2.79 -8.27
N MET A 82 6.34 2.83 -7.33
CA MET A 82 6.47 3.58 -6.08
C MET A 82 6.30 2.66 -4.87
N ASP A 83 7.24 2.77 -3.93
CA ASP A 83 7.14 2.10 -2.64
C ASP A 83 6.48 3.01 -1.59
N VAL A 84 5.59 2.44 -0.78
CA VAL A 84 4.96 3.09 0.38
C VAL A 84 5.18 2.21 1.61
N VAL A 85 5.91 2.72 2.59
CA VAL A 85 6.27 1.96 3.80
C VAL A 85 5.34 2.32 4.95
N PHE A 86 4.64 1.34 5.48
CA PHE A 86 3.65 1.40 6.55
C PHE A 86 4.19 0.87 7.87
N ARG A 87 3.76 1.53 8.95
CA ARG A 87 3.88 1.05 10.34
C ARG A 87 2.47 1.09 10.93
N PHE A 88 2.00 -0.03 11.45
CA PHE A 88 0.58 -0.20 11.82
C PHE A 88 0.18 0.49 13.14
N GLY A 89 1.12 0.92 13.96
CA GLY A 89 0.79 1.61 15.22
C GLY A 89 0.12 0.67 16.22
N MET A 90 -1.12 0.92 16.64
CA MET A 90 -1.84 0.03 17.57
C MET A 90 -3.11 -0.60 17.00
N SER A 91 -3.67 -0.02 15.94
CA SER A 91 -4.94 -0.43 15.34
C SER A 91 -4.90 -0.40 13.82
N GLY A 92 -3.72 -0.26 13.22
CA GLY A 92 -3.52 -0.27 11.79
C GLY A 92 -3.70 -1.68 11.22
N PHE A 93 -4.43 -1.81 10.12
CA PHE A 93 -4.51 -3.03 9.33
C PHE A 93 -4.94 -2.71 7.89
N PHE A 94 -4.80 -3.69 7.00
CA PHE A 94 -5.34 -3.61 5.64
C PHE A 94 -6.69 -4.33 5.55
N ARG A 95 -7.62 -3.75 4.81
CA ARG A 95 -8.90 -4.39 4.47
C ARG A 95 -9.24 -4.16 3.01
N PHE A 96 -9.92 -5.14 2.42
CA PHE A 96 -10.46 -5.04 1.08
C PHE A 96 -11.98 -5.10 1.14
N THR A 97 -12.66 -4.07 0.64
CA THR A 97 -14.12 -3.92 0.74
C THR A 97 -14.73 -3.46 -0.59
N SER A 98 -16.06 -3.51 -0.69
CA SER A 98 -16.78 -2.70 -1.67
C SER A 98 -16.65 -1.20 -1.32
N VAL A 99 -17.00 -0.31 -2.26
CA VAL A 99 -17.09 1.13 -1.97
C VAL A 99 -18.21 1.44 -0.97
N ASP A 100 -19.33 0.71 -1.05
CA ASP A 100 -20.50 0.92 -0.17
C ASP A 100 -20.19 0.53 1.30
N ASP A 101 -19.28 -0.42 1.50
CA ASP A 101 -18.85 -0.89 2.82
C ASP A 101 -17.58 -0.20 3.34
N LEU A 102 -17.15 0.91 2.71
CA LEU A 102 -15.90 1.58 3.05
C LEU A 102 -15.91 2.12 4.49
N PRO A 103 -15.03 1.63 5.39
CA PRO A 103 -15.09 2.02 6.80
C PRO A 103 -14.68 3.47 7.04
N LYS A 104 -15.29 4.11 8.04
CA LYS A 104 -15.02 5.51 8.45
C LYS A 104 -13.53 5.81 8.69
N HIS A 105 -12.77 4.80 9.13
CA HIS A 105 -11.36 4.92 9.48
C HIS A 105 -10.42 4.42 8.37
N ALA A 106 -10.92 4.21 7.15
CA ALA A 106 -10.12 3.95 5.95
C ALA A 106 -9.34 5.21 5.56
N HIS A 107 -8.10 5.31 6.07
CA HIS A 107 -7.33 6.54 6.00
C HIS A 107 -6.49 6.69 4.73
N LEU A 108 -6.15 5.58 4.07
CA LEU A 108 -5.50 5.55 2.77
C LEU A 108 -6.19 4.50 1.91
N ARG A 109 -6.55 4.84 0.67
CA ARG A 109 -7.47 4.04 -0.18
C ARG A 109 -6.90 3.88 -1.58
N PHE A 110 -7.01 2.67 -2.10
CA PHE A 110 -6.61 2.26 -3.45
C PHE A 110 -7.80 1.60 -4.13
N TYR A 111 -8.25 2.15 -5.26
CA TYR A 111 -9.45 1.68 -5.95
C TYR A 111 -9.09 0.78 -7.14
N THR A 112 -9.81 -0.34 -7.28
CA THR A 112 -9.71 -1.22 -8.45
C THR A 112 -10.35 -0.57 -9.68
N ASN A 113 -9.91 -0.94 -10.87
CA ASN A 113 -10.54 -0.56 -12.15
C ASN A 113 -11.77 -1.41 -12.52
N GLU A 114 -12.26 -2.23 -11.59
CA GLU A 114 -13.47 -3.03 -11.79
C GLU A 114 -14.74 -2.18 -11.72
N ASN A 115 -15.86 -2.70 -12.23
CA ASN A 115 -17.17 -2.08 -12.11
C ASN A 115 -18.18 -3.08 -11.52
N PRO A 116 -18.67 -2.88 -10.27
CA PRO A 116 -18.37 -1.75 -9.39
C PRO A 116 -16.93 -1.82 -8.82
N PRO A 117 -16.32 -0.67 -8.51
CA PRO A 117 -14.99 -0.65 -7.92
C PRO A 117 -14.99 -1.23 -6.50
N ARG A 118 -13.88 -1.85 -6.14
CA ARG A 118 -13.53 -2.29 -4.78
C ARG A 118 -12.34 -1.50 -4.27
N VAL A 119 -12.13 -1.53 -2.96
CA VAL A 119 -11.15 -0.67 -2.28
C VAL A 119 -10.25 -1.50 -1.40
N LEU A 120 -8.94 -1.47 -1.65
CA LEU A 120 -7.96 -1.80 -0.63
C LEU A 120 -7.74 -0.55 0.23
N SER A 121 -7.86 -0.67 1.55
CA SER A 121 -7.67 0.44 2.46
C SER A 121 -6.76 0.11 3.62
N PHE A 122 -5.99 1.10 4.07
CA PHE A 122 -5.31 1.08 5.36
C PHE A 122 -6.24 1.75 6.38
N GLU A 123 -6.74 0.96 7.31
CA GLU A 123 -7.61 1.40 8.39
C GLU A 123 -6.82 1.58 9.67
N ASP A 124 -7.08 2.68 10.40
CA ASP A 124 -6.45 2.88 11.70
C ASP A 124 -7.29 3.81 12.60
N THR A 125 -8.10 3.21 13.47
CA THR A 125 -9.03 3.96 14.34
C THR A 125 -8.32 4.93 15.30
N ARG A 126 -7.13 4.56 15.80
CA ARG A 126 -6.34 5.37 16.75
C ARG A 126 -5.36 6.32 16.06
N ARG A 127 -5.15 6.20 14.75
CA ARG A 127 -4.26 7.06 13.94
C ARG A 127 -2.82 7.12 14.46
N PHE A 128 -2.33 6.02 15.01
CA PHE A 128 -0.92 5.88 15.44
C PHE A 128 -0.06 5.21 14.38
N GLY A 129 -0.69 4.58 13.39
CA GLY A 129 -0.04 4.11 12.19
C GLY A 129 0.48 5.28 11.36
N SER A 130 1.55 5.00 10.63
CA SER A 130 2.17 5.96 9.71
C SER A 130 2.57 5.33 8.41
N TRP A 131 2.64 6.14 7.35
CA TRP A 131 3.18 5.71 6.07
C TRP A 131 4.09 6.75 5.44
N HIS A 132 5.03 6.27 4.62
CA HIS A 132 6.04 7.10 3.96
C HIS A 132 6.08 6.74 2.46
N PRO A 133 5.56 7.62 1.57
CA PRO A 133 5.70 7.47 0.13
C PRO A 133 7.17 7.61 -0.28
N ASN A 134 7.58 6.85 -1.31
CA ASN A 134 8.99 6.71 -1.71
C ASN A 134 9.90 6.30 -0.53
N GLY A 135 9.32 5.62 0.46
CA GLY A 135 10.02 5.20 1.67
C GLY A 135 10.89 3.98 1.42
N THR A 136 12.02 3.92 2.12
CA THR A 136 12.76 2.68 2.33
C THR A 136 12.48 2.16 3.74
N TRP A 137 12.88 0.92 4.02
CA TRP A 137 12.90 0.40 5.39
C TRP A 137 13.65 1.36 6.32
N GLN A 138 13.19 1.51 7.55
CA GLN A 138 13.80 2.44 8.50
C GLN A 138 15.27 2.04 8.74
N LYS A 139 16.19 2.97 8.49
CA LYS A 139 17.65 2.73 8.56
C LYS A 139 18.12 2.27 9.94
N ASP A 140 17.48 2.78 10.99
CA ASP A 140 17.84 2.47 12.38
C ASP A 140 17.24 1.14 12.88
N ARG A 141 16.55 0.39 12.01
CA ARG A 141 16.03 -0.95 12.35
C ARG A 141 16.99 -2.02 11.87
N GLY A 142 17.38 -2.87 12.80
CA GLY A 142 18.15 -4.08 12.52
C GLY A 142 17.43 -5.07 11.60
N PRO A 143 18.10 -6.17 11.22
CA PRO A 143 17.56 -7.17 10.30
C PRO A 143 16.28 -7.83 10.83
N CYS A 144 15.40 -8.26 9.93
CA CYS A 144 14.18 -8.96 10.28
C CYS A 144 14.49 -10.35 10.88
N VAL A 145 14.06 -10.59 12.11
CA VAL A 145 14.25 -11.87 12.81
C VAL A 145 13.69 -13.09 12.08
N MET A 146 12.70 -12.92 11.19
CA MET A 146 12.05 -14.02 10.48
C MET A 146 12.72 -14.35 9.14
N PHE A 147 13.29 -13.35 8.46
CA PHE A 147 13.77 -13.48 7.07
C PHE A 147 15.26 -13.18 6.89
N GLU A 148 15.89 -12.57 7.90
CA GLU A 148 17.30 -12.16 7.90
C GLU A 148 18.00 -12.68 9.18
N TYR A 149 17.66 -13.90 9.62
CA TYR A 149 18.11 -14.46 10.91
C TYR A 149 19.63 -14.47 11.08
N GLU A 150 20.39 -14.83 10.04
CA GLU A 150 21.85 -14.87 10.09
C GLU A 150 22.47 -13.49 10.32
N SER A 151 21.90 -12.44 9.70
CA SER A 151 22.35 -11.07 9.89
C SER A 151 21.86 -10.46 11.20
N PHE A 152 20.78 -11.00 11.76
CA PHE A 152 20.22 -10.55 13.03
C PHE A 152 21.03 -11.03 14.25
N ARG A 153 21.66 -12.21 14.16
CA ARG A 153 22.38 -12.84 15.29
C ARG A 153 23.73 -12.22 15.58
#